data_AF-A0A7I8VDG9-F1
#
_entry.id   AF-A0A7I8VDG9-F1
#
_cell.length_a   1.000
_cell.length_b   1.000
_cell.length_c   1.000
_cell.angle_alpha   90.00
_cell.angle_beta   90.00
_cell.angle_gamma   90.00
#
_symmetry.space_group_name_H-M   'P 1'
#
loop_
_entity.id
_entity.type
_entity.pdbx_description
1 polymer ?
#
loop_
_entity_poly.entity_id
_entity_poly.type
_entity_poly.pdbx_seq_one_letter_code
_entity_poly.pdbx_strand_id
1 'polypeptide(L)'
;MNAAFIEIDKIFKFDCLIFHDVDMFVEDGRHMYNCVDAPRHLGALVQKYNYTFPCQCHVGGVLSIKKEQFKAINGFHILFYGWGDEDKDMLGRLRANKLNITRYPQPLAKYTMITHERDKWNPPNRFRESFLLLHKSLNDIKKYGLNTVNYSIDSFTLKPTYTLLQLKLSKLNCY
;
A
#
# COMPACT_ATOMS: atom_id res chain seq x y z
N MET A 1 -6.65 2.62 -2.50
CA MET A 1 -5.83 3.25 -1.45
C MET A 1 -5.86 4.79 -1.51
N ASN A 2 -5.39 5.43 -2.58
CA ASN A 2 -5.40 6.91 -2.70
C ASN A 2 -6.77 7.56 -2.45
N ALA A 3 -7.81 7.10 -3.12
CA ALA A 3 -9.16 7.64 -2.97
C ALA A 3 -9.68 7.50 -1.53
N ALA A 4 -9.42 6.35 -0.88
CA ALA A 4 -9.77 6.15 0.52
C ALA A 4 -9.06 7.16 1.43
N PHE A 5 -7.75 7.39 1.23
CA PHE A 5 -7.00 8.41 1.96
C PHE A 5 -7.62 9.80 1.84
N ILE A 6 -7.98 10.22 0.61
CA ILE A 6 -8.57 11.53 0.36
C ILE A 6 -9.91 11.68 1.10
N GLU A 7 -10.75 10.65 1.13
CA GLU A 7 -12.03 10.72 1.84
C GLU A 7 -11.87 10.70 3.36
N ILE A 8 -11.01 9.84 3.91
CA ILE A 8 -10.82 9.80 5.36
C ILE A 8 -10.16 11.09 5.89
N ASP A 9 -9.27 11.74 5.12
CA ASP A 9 -8.59 12.98 5.52
C ASP A 9 -9.55 14.18 5.63
N LYS A 10 -10.74 14.10 5.01
CA LYS A 10 -11.80 15.11 5.16
C LYS A 10 -12.61 14.93 6.45
N ILE A 11 -12.66 13.71 6.99
CA ILE A 11 -13.59 13.32 8.05
C ILE A 11 -12.86 13.20 9.39
N PHE A 12 -11.68 12.60 9.39
CA PHE A 12 -10.95 12.25 10.61
C PHE A 12 -9.65 13.02 10.74
N LYS A 13 -9.32 13.40 11.98
CA LYS A 13 -7.98 13.88 12.33
C LYS A 13 -7.12 12.68 12.67
N PHE A 14 -6.12 12.41 11.83
CA PHE A 14 -5.13 11.36 12.04
C PHE A 14 -3.80 11.80 11.42
N ASP A 15 -2.72 11.22 11.92
CA ASP A 15 -1.34 11.50 11.46
C ASP A 15 -0.64 10.24 10.93
N CYS A 16 -1.25 9.07 11.12
CA CYS A 16 -0.70 7.77 10.75
C CYS A 16 -1.63 7.00 9.83
N LEU A 17 -1.07 6.42 8.78
CA LEU A 17 -1.74 5.54 7.83
C LEU A 17 -1.14 4.15 7.93
N ILE A 18 -2.01 3.14 7.92
CA ILE A 18 -1.61 1.74 7.83
C ILE A 18 -2.38 1.12 6.67
N PHE A 19 -1.65 0.80 5.60
CA PHE A 19 -2.16 0.00 4.49
C PHE A 19 -1.95 -1.46 4.85
N HIS A 20 -3.01 -2.25 4.82
CA HIS A 20 -3.01 -3.58 5.40
C HIS A 20 -3.83 -4.55 4.55
N ASP A 21 -3.20 -5.62 4.07
CA ASP A 21 -3.89 -6.70 3.40
C ASP A 21 -4.79 -7.45 4.40
N VAL A 22 -6.05 -7.66 4.04
CA VAL A 22 -7.09 -8.18 4.96
C VAL A 22 -6.86 -9.64 5.39
N ASP A 23 -6.02 -10.36 4.64
CA ASP A 23 -5.68 -11.76 4.87
C ASP A 23 -4.44 -11.92 5.76
N MET A 24 -3.82 -10.85 6.24
CA MET A 24 -2.61 -10.91 7.07
C MET A 24 -2.93 -10.67 8.55
N PHE A 25 -2.29 -11.45 9.43
CA PHE A 25 -2.43 -11.34 10.89
C PHE A 25 -1.07 -11.39 11.54
N VAL A 26 -0.85 -10.48 12.49
CA VAL A 26 0.40 -10.40 13.23
C VAL A 26 0.48 -11.53 14.27
N GLU A 27 1.66 -12.16 14.39
CA GLU A 27 1.86 -13.29 15.31
C GLU A 27 2.31 -12.87 16.71
N ASP A 28 2.85 -11.64 16.85
CA ASP A 28 3.38 -11.12 18.11
C ASP A 28 2.69 -9.81 18.51
N GLY A 29 2.05 -9.78 19.67
CA GLY A 29 1.32 -8.60 20.17
C GLY A 29 2.21 -7.37 20.45
N ARG A 30 3.54 -7.52 20.47
CA ARG A 30 4.50 -6.41 20.61
C ARG A 30 4.74 -5.67 19.29
N HIS A 31 4.23 -6.20 18.18
CA HIS A 31 4.36 -5.61 16.85
C HIS A 31 3.32 -4.50 16.67
N MET A 32 3.71 -3.29 17.08
CA MET A 32 2.81 -2.14 17.17
C MET A 32 2.41 -1.59 15.81
N TYR A 33 1.11 -1.30 15.69
CA TYR A 33 0.47 -0.67 14.54
C TYR A 33 0.49 0.85 14.73
N ASN A 34 1.67 1.44 14.54
CA ASN A 34 1.88 2.87 14.65
C ASN A 34 2.83 3.38 13.57
N CYS A 35 2.91 4.70 13.45
CA CYS A 35 3.90 5.35 12.61
C CYS A 35 5.04 5.84 13.48
N VAL A 36 6.26 5.67 12.98
CA VAL A 36 7.47 6.28 13.52
C VAL A 36 8.01 7.29 12.50
N ASP A 37 9.15 7.92 12.77
CA ASP A 37 9.73 8.94 11.89
C ASP A 37 10.01 8.46 10.47
N ALA A 38 10.33 7.18 10.31
CA ALA A 38 10.49 6.53 9.03
C ALA A 38 9.23 5.72 8.66
N PRO A 39 8.84 5.65 7.37
CA PRO A 39 7.90 4.63 6.91
C PRO A 39 8.37 3.25 7.35
N ARG A 40 7.43 2.41 7.79
CA ARG A 40 7.76 1.10 8.35
C ARG A 40 6.97 0.02 7.63
N HIS A 41 7.72 -0.91 7.04
CA HIS A 41 7.19 -2.11 6.41
C HIS A 41 6.96 -3.16 7.50
N LEU A 42 5.70 -3.34 7.84
CA LEU A 42 5.21 -4.22 8.89
C LEU A 42 5.11 -5.66 8.38
N GLY A 43 4.58 -5.88 7.18
CA GLY A 43 4.31 -7.19 6.59
C GLY A 43 5.53 -7.90 5.97
N ALA A 44 6.72 -7.76 6.56
CA ALA A 44 7.97 -8.20 5.94
C ALA A 44 8.18 -9.73 5.98
N LEU A 45 7.81 -10.39 7.08
CA LEU A 45 8.07 -11.82 7.27
C LEU A 45 6.76 -12.58 7.33
N VAL A 46 6.35 -13.15 6.20
CA VAL A 46 5.06 -13.83 6.07
C VAL A 46 5.26 -15.34 6.08
N GLN A 47 4.39 -16.07 6.79
CA GLN A 47 4.38 -17.53 6.89
C GLN A 47 4.44 -18.20 5.51
N LYS A 48 3.68 -17.70 4.53
CA LYS A 48 3.66 -18.20 3.14
C LYS A 48 5.03 -18.22 2.46
N TYR A 49 5.94 -17.35 2.88
CA TYR A 49 7.33 -17.27 2.39
C TYR A 49 8.32 -17.86 3.41
N ASN A 50 7.88 -18.73 4.32
CA ASN A 50 8.68 -19.29 5.40
C ASN A 50 9.39 -18.24 6.25
N TYR A 51 8.76 -17.07 6.45
CA TYR A 51 9.33 -15.92 7.17
C TYR A 51 10.67 -15.43 6.59
N THR A 52 10.87 -15.64 5.28
CA THR A 52 12.04 -15.14 4.55
C THR A 52 11.65 -13.92 3.72
N PHE A 53 12.56 -12.96 3.62
CA PHE A 53 12.38 -11.76 2.81
C PHE A 53 13.66 -11.44 2.02
N PRO A 54 13.99 -12.26 0.99
CA PRO A 54 15.31 -12.20 0.35
C PRO A 54 15.53 -10.90 -0.42
N CYS A 55 14.48 -10.40 -1.06
CA CYS A 55 14.51 -9.21 -1.88
C CYS A 55 13.85 -8.09 -1.08
N GLN A 56 14.65 -7.22 -0.44
CA GLN A 56 14.16 -6.00 0.22
C GLN A 56 13.70 -4.94 -0.79
N CYS A 57 12.85 -5.35 -1.73
CA CYS A 57 12.54 -4.69 -2.98
C CYS A 57 11.07 -4.31 -3.11
N HIS A 58 10.26 -4.54 -2.08
CA HIS A 58 8.89 -4.03 -2.00
C HIS A 58 8.48 -3.74 -0.55
N VAL A 59 7.29 -3.16 -0.40
CA VAL A 59 6.64 -2.84 0.89
C VAL A 59 5.19 -3.34 0.95
N GLY A 60 4.94 -4.51 0.33
CA GLY A 60 3.60 -5.12 0.25
C GLY A 60 3.15 -5.75 1.57
N GLY A 61 1.92 -6.27 1.61
CA GLY A 61 1.35 -6.86 2.82
C GLY A 61 0.87 -5.79 3.80
N VAL A 62 1.80 -5.20 4.55
CA VAL A 62 1.46 -4.15 5.54
C VAL A 62 2.51 -3.04 5.56
N LEU A 63 2.07 -1.80 5.33
CA LEU A 63 2.90 -0.59 5.34
C LEU A 63 2.30 0.46 6.27
N SER A 64 3.11 0.96 7.19
CA SER A 64 2.78 2.15 7.99
C SER A 64 3.58 3.37 7.51
N ILE A 65 2.90 4.51 7.41
CA ILE A 65 3.48 5.75 6.89
C ILE A 65 2.78 6.96 7.50
N LYS A 66 3.54 8.00 7.87
CA LYS A 66 2.93 9.26 8.34
C LYS A 66 2.10 9.89 7.23
N LYS A 67 0.99 10.52 7.57
CA LYS A 67 0.13 11.26 6.63
C LYS A 67 0.92 12.25 5.78
N GLU A 68 1.82 13.01 6.41
CA GLU A 68 2.65 14.01 5.71
C GLU A 68 3.59 13.37 4.70
N GLN A 69 4.20 12.22 5.04
CA GLN A 69 5.06 11.46 4.14
C GLN A 69 4.27 10.93 2.95
N PHE A 70 3.07 10.39 3.20
CA PHE A 70 2.20 9.88 2.14
C PHE A 70 1.75 11.00 1.18
N LYS A 71 1.45 12.19 1.70
CA LYS A 71 1.19 13.38 0.88
C LYS A 71 2.43 13.80 0.08
N ALA A 72 3.60 13.82 0.71
CA ALA A 72 4.85 14.25 0.09
C ALA A 72 5.25 13.38 -1.11
N ILE A 73 5.00 12.08 -1.06
CA ILE A 73 5.28 11.14 -2.16
C ILE A 73 4.17 11.07 -3.22
N ASN A 74 3.14 11.93 -3.11
CA ASN A 74 1.95 11.91 -3.96
C ASN A 74 1.19 10.56 -3.91
N GLY A 75 1.21 9.85 -2.78
CA GLY A 75 0.59 8.53 -2.61
C GLY A 75 1.02 7.46 -3.62
N PHE A 76 0.15 6.47 -3.85
CA PHE A 76 0.39 5.38 -4.80
C PHE A 76 0.29 5.86 -6.24
N HIS A 77 1.06 5.28 -7.15
CA HIS A 77 0.83 5.48 -8.58
C HIS A 77 -0.49 4.84 -9.03
N ILE A 78 -1.17 5.47 -9.99
CA ILE A 78 -2.55 5.07 -10.37
C ILE A 78 -2.62 4.09 -11.56
N LEU A 79 -1.48 3.74 -12.18
CA LEU A 79 -1.46 2.88 -13.38
C LEU A 79 -1.28 1.39 -13.07
N PHE A 80 -1.10 1.01 -11.81
CA PHE A 80 -0.96 -0.39 -11.41
C PHE A 80 -2.35 -1.04 -11.29
N TYR A 81 -2.92 -1.41 -12.44
CA TYR A 81 -4.17 -2.16 -12.52
C TYR A 81 -3.92 -3.67 -12.57
N GLY A 82 -4.62 -4.41 -11.73
CA GLY A 82 -4.37 -5.84 -11.52
C GLY A 82 -3.29 -6.08 -10.47
N TRP A 83 -2.91 -7.33 -10.28
CA TRP A 83 -1.97 -7.72 -9.25
C TRP A 83 -0.52 -7.48 -9.68
N GLY A 84 0.23 -6.77 -8.83
CA GLY A 84 1.69 -6.74 -8.80
C GLY A 84 2.32 -5.39 -9.08
N ASP A 85 3.48 -5.19 -8.43
CA ASP A 85 4.44 -4.09 -8.56
C ASP A 85 3.98 -2.72 -8.05
N GLU A 86 2.76 -2.57 -7.56
CA GLU A 86 2.33 -1.34 -6.90
C GLU A 86 3.11 -1.09 -5.60
N ASP A 87 3.48 -2.18 -4.91
CA ASP A 87 4.28 -2.18 -3.70
C ASP A 87 5.77 -1.93 -3.97
N LYS A 88 6.30 -2.40 -5.10
CA LYS A 88 7.63 -2.06 -5.61
C LYS A 88 7.71 -0.59 -6.01
N ASP A 89 6.68 -0.08 -6.71
CA ASP A 89 6.58 1.34 -7.05
C ASP A 89 6.53 2.21 -5.80
N MET A 90 5.69 1.85 -4.82
CA MET A 90 5.64 2.55 -3.55
C MET A 90 7.01 2.60 -2.88
N LEU A 91 7.75 1.48 -2.83
CA LEU A 91 9.13 1.49 -2.34
C LEU A 91 10.04 2.45 -3.12
N GLY A 92 9.92 2.46 -4.45
CA GLY A 92 10.64 3.38 -5.32
C GLY A 92 10.35 4.84 -5.02
N ARG A 93 9.08 5.20 -4.81
CA ARG A 93 8.62 6.54 -4.42
C ARG A 93 9.17 6.99 -3.07
N LEU A 94 9.16 6.10 -2.08
CA LEU A 94 9.74 6.35 -0.77
C LEU A 94 11.24 6.65 -0.88
N ARG A 95 11.98 5.81 -1.62
CA ARG A 95 13.42 6.01 -1.86
C ARG A 95 13.72 7.30 -2.62
N ALA A 96 12.95 7.62 -3.66
CA ALA A 96 13.09 8.86 -4.43
C ALA A 96 12.90 10.12 -3.57
N ASN A 97 12.10 10.02 -2.51
CA ASN A 97 11.88 11.08 -1.52
C ASN A 97 12.78 10.97 -0.29
N LYS A 98 13.87 10.17 -0.37
CA LYS A 98 14.86 9.98 0.71
C LYS A 98 14.25 9.48 2.02
N LEU A 99 13.14 8.76 1.94
CA LEU A 99 12.50 8.12 3.10
C LEU A 99 13.09 6.71 3.26
N ASN A 100 13.85 6.51 4.33
CA ASN A 100 14.39 5.20 4.68
C ASN A 100 13.29 4.32 5.28
N ILE A 101 13.19 3.06 4.82
CA ILE A 101 12.17 2.13 5.28
C ILE A 101 12.73 1.35 6.47
N THR A 102 11.98 1.33 7.58
CA THR A 102 12.31 0.49 8.74
C THR A 102 11.48 -0.79 8.73
N ARG A 103 11.98 -1.83 9.39
CA ARG A 103 11.31 -3.12 9.60
C ARG A 103 11.55 -3.56 11.04
N TYR A 104 10.60 -4.31 11.61
CA TYR A 104 10.86 -4.95 12.90
C TYR A 104 11.92 -6.06 12.74
N PRO A 105 12.75 -6.30 13.76
CA PRO A 105 13.68 -7.43 13.76
C PRO A 105 12.91 -8.74 13.93
N GLN A 106 13.55 -9.85 13.58
CA GLN A 106 13.07 -11.16 14.05
C GLN A 106 13.20 -11.25 15.58
N PRO A 107 12.26 -11.93 16.27
CA PRO A 107 11.08 -12.64 15.72
C PRO A 107 9.81 -11.77 15.59
N LEU A 108 9.87 -10.46 15.88
CA LEU A 108 8.69 -9.60 16.04
C LEU A 108 7.93 -9.31 14.74
N ALA A 109 8.58 -9.41 13.58
CA ALA A 109 8.00 -9.03 12.29
C ALA A 109 7.14 -10.12 11.61
N LYS A 110 6.75 -11.16 12.34
CA LYS A 110 6.07 -12.33 11.78
C LYS A 110 4.58 -12.10 11.55
N TYR A 111 4.13 -12.53 10.38
CA TYR A 111 2.74 -12.53 9.96
C TYR A 111 2.31 -13.90 9.47
N THR A 112 1.11 -14.30 9.88
CA THR A 112 0.36 -15.40 9.28
C THR A 112 -0.54 -14.83 8.18
N MET A 113 -0.64 -15.52 7.04
CA MET A 113 -1.51 -15.14 5.91
C MET A 113 -2.60 -16.21 5.76
N ILE A 114 -3.87 -15.80 5.71
CA ILE A 114 -4.98 -16.70 5.40
C ILE A 114 -4.73 -17.27 4.01
N THR A 115 -4.77 -18.59 3.90
CA THR A 115 -4.62 -19.26 2.61
C THR A 115 -5.83 -19.01 1.73
N HIS A 116 -5.60 -18.49 0.53
CA HIS A 116 -6.64 -18.27 -0.46
C HIS A 116 -6.12 -18.58 -1.87
N GLU A 117 -7.04 -18.98 -2.77
CA GLU A 117 -6.74 -19.03 -4.20
C GLU A 117 -6.59 -17.61 -4.75
N ARG A 118 -5.90 -17.48 -5.88
CA ARG A 118 -5.73 -16.18 -6.51
C ARG A 118 -7.08 -15.60 -6.95
N ASP A 119 -7.34 -14.36 -6.57
CA ASP A 119 -8.60 -13.69 -6.89
C ASP A 119 -8.82 -13.61 -8.40
N LYS A 120 -9.91 -14.23 -8.87
CA LYS A 120 -10.31 -14.22 -10.29
C LYS A 120 -10.54 -12.80 -10.83
N TRP A 121 -10.92 -11.87 -9.95
CA TRP A 121 -11.19 -10.47 -10.29
C TRP A 121 -9.94 -9.56 -10.19
N ASN A 122 -8.78 -10.10 -9.78
CA ASN A 122 -7.51 -9.39 -9.72
C ASN A 122 -6.45 -10.09 -10.60
N PRO A 123 -6.62 -10.07 -11.93
CA PRO A 123 -5.68 -10.71 -12.84
C PRO A 123 -4.28 -10.11 -12.69
N PRO A 124 -3.21 -10.86 -13.01
CA PRO A 124 -1.88 -10.28 -13.07
C PRO A 124 -1.86 -9.03 -13.93
N ASN A 125 -1.21 -7.97 -13.45
CA ASN A 125 -0.91 -6.83 -14.30
C ASN A 125 -0.08 -7.33 -15.49
N ARG A 126 -0.54 -7.08 -16.72
CA ARG A 126 0.14 -7.52 -17.95
C ARG A 126 1.56 -6.96 -18.10
N PHE A 127 1.86 -5.87 -17.38
CA PHE A 127 3.16 -5.23 -17.34
C PHE A 127 3.90 -5.45 -16.02
N ARG A 128 3.48 -6.43 -15.21
CA ARG A 128 4.23 -6.82 -14.02
C ARG A 128 5.64 -7.28 -14.42
N GLU A 129 6.61 -6.98 -13.58
CA GLU A 129 8.05 -7.17 -13.76
C GLU A 129 8.62 -6.37 -14.94
N SER A 130 7.82 -5.47 -15.52
CA SER A 130 8.31 -4.55 -16.53
C SER A 130 9.15 -3.46 -15.86
N PHE A 131 10.46 -3.53 -16.08
CA PHE A 131 11.38 -2.44 -15.76
C PHE A 131 10.88 -1.10 -16.32
N LEU A 132 10.25 -1.11 -17.50
CA LEU A 132 9.70 0.08 -18.14
C LEU A 132 8.57 0.71 -17.33
N LEU A 133 7.66 -0.10 -16.75
CA LEU A 133 6.55 0.44 -15.96
C LEU A 133 7.05 1.09 -14.66
N LEU A 134 7.97 0.42 -13.96
CA LEU A 134 8.57 0.96 -12.74
C LEU A 134 9.40 2.22 -13.02
N HIS A 135 10.25 2.20 -14.05
CA HIS A 135 11.04 3.37 -14.44
C HIS A 135 10.15 4.54 -14.88
N LYS A 136 9.13 4.28 -15.68
CA LYS A 136 8.15 5.31 -16.10
C LYS A 136 7.42 5.90 -14.89
N SER A 137 6.97 5.06 -13.97
CA SER A 137 6.28 5.51 -12.76
C SER A 137 7.14 6.45 -11.91
N LEU A 138 8.44 6.17 -11.78
CA LEU A 138 9.38 7.03 -11.06
C LEU A 138 9.59 8.40 -11.75
N ASN A 139 9.55 8.44 -13.08
CA ASN A 139 9.62 9.71 -13.82
C ASN A 139 8.34 10.55 -13.66
N ASP A 140 7.19 9.90 -13.48
CA ASP A 140 5.88 10.53 -13.42
C ASP A 140 5.33 10.68 -11.98
N ILE A 141 6.16 10.57 -10.93
CA ILE A 141 5.70 10.63 -9.51
C ILE A 141 4.85 11.88 -9.22
N LYS A 142 5.29 13.04 -9.72
CA LYS A 142 4.58 14.32 -9.54
C LYS A 142 3.31 14.41 -10.36
N LYS A 143 3.22 13.63 -11.44
CA LYS A 143 2.10 13.65 -12.39
C LYS A 143 0.98 12.71 -11.98
N TYR A 144 1.31 11.51 -11.50
CA TYR A 144 0.33 10.47 -11.23
C TYR A 144 0.37 10.01 -9.77
N GLY A 145 -0.73 10.28 -9.06
CA GLY A 145 -0.89 9.92 -7.65
C GLY A 145 -2.17 10.46 -7.02
N LEU A 146 -2.06 10.99 -5.81
CA LEU A 146 -3.14 11.64 -5.08
C LEU A 146 -3.78 12.79 -5.86
N ASN A 147 -2.96 13.57 -6.55
CA ASN A 147 -3.42 14.72 -7.32
C ASN A 147 -4.22 14.38 -8.58
N THR A 148 -4.25 13.12 -9.01
CA THR A 148 -4.86 12.69 -10.29
C THR A 148 -5.80 11.51 -10.16
N VAL A 149 -5.94 10.92 -8.97
CA VAL A 149 -6.87 9.80 -8.79
C VAL A 149 -8.30 10.28 -9.06
N ASN A 150 -9.00 9.58 -9.95
CA ASN A 150 -10.37 9.91 -10.32
C ASN A 150 -11.32 8.80 -9.87
N TYR A 151 -12.35 9.16 -9.14
CA TYR A 151 -13.30 8.24 -8.53
C TYR A 151 -14.60 8.94 -8.16
N SER A 152 -15.65 8.16 -7.96
CA SER A 152 -16.88 8.61 -7.30
C SER A 152 -17.13 7.77 -6.05
N ILE A 153 -17.79 8.37 -5.06
CA ILE A 153 -18.25 7.66 -3.86
C ILE A 153 -19.57 6.97 -4.20
N ASP A 154 -19.65 5.68 -3.91
CA ASP A 154 -20.89 4.90 -4.06
C ASP A 154 -21.65 4.87 -2.73
N SER A 155 -20.96 4.52 -1.64
CA SER A 155 -21.55 4.53 -0.29
C SER A 155 -20.50 4.78 0.80
N PHE A 156 -20.96 5.32 1.92
CA PHE A 156 -20.19 5.48 3.15
C PHE A 156 -21.03 4.95 4.31
N THR A 157 -20.65 3.81 4.88
CA THR A 157 -21.44 3.12 5.92
C THR A 157 -20.61 2.89 7.17
N LEU A 158 -21.04 3.47 8.28
CA LEU A 158 -20.50 3.17 9.61
C LEU A 158 -21.01 1.78 10.05
N LYS A 159 -20.10 0.89 10.41
CA LYS A 159 -20.40 -0.42 11.02
C LYS A 159 -19.87 -0.44 12.46
N PRO A 160 -20.33 -1.39 13.31
CA PRO A 160 -19.87 -1.46 14.70
C PRO A 160 -18.36 -1.60 14.87
N THR A 161 -17.67 -2.26 13.94
CA THR A 161 -16.23 -2.57 14.03
C THR A 161 -15.38 -1.96 12.92
N TYR A 162 -15.98 -1.33 11.91
CA TYR A 162 -15.26 -0.70 10.80
C TYR A 162 -16.13 0.34 10.08
N THR A 163 -15.54 1.12 9.18
CA THR A 163 -16.28 1.95 8.22
C THR A 163 -16.10 1.37 6.82
N LEU A 164 -17.20 1.13 6.12
CA LEU A 164 -17.19 0.68 4.73
C LEU A 164 -17.33 1.89 3.80
N LEU A 165 -16.26 2.19 3.07
CA LEU A 165 -16.28 3.18 1.98
C LEU A 165 -16.27 2.44 0.65
N GLN A 166 -17.37 2.49 -0.10
CA GLN A 166 -17.47 1.92 -1.43
C GLN A 166 -17.20 3.01 -2.47
N LEU A 167 -16.30 2.71 -3.41
CA LEU A 167 -15.80 3.65 -4.39
C LEU A 167 -15.92 3.04 -5.78
N LYS A 168 -16.28 3.88 -6.76
CA LYS A 168 -16.21 3.55 -8.18
C LYS A 168 -15.00 4.26 -8.78
N LEU A 169 -13.99 3.49 -9.17
CA LEU A 169 -12.79 4.03 -9.80
C LEU A 169 -13.07 4.31 -11.29
N SER A 170 -12.77 5.53 -11.73
CA SER A 170 -12.75 5.84 -13.15
C SER A 170 -11.45 5.30 -13.73
N LYS A 171 -11.55 4.41 -14.73
CA LYS A 171 -10.35 4.02 -15.48
C LYS A 171 -9.82 5.27 -16.18
N LEU A 172 -8.53 5.57 -16.00
CA LEU A 172 -7.87 6.45 -16.95
C LEU A 172 -7.87 5.73 -18.30
N ASN A 173 -8.32 6.41 -19.34
CA ASN A 173 -8.07 6.00 -20.71
C ASN A 173 -6.56 6.15 -20.94
N CYS A 174 -5.80 5.15 -20.54
CA CYS A 174 -4.38 5.07 -20.82
C CYS A 174 -4.24 4.51 -22.23
N TYR A 175 -3.79 5.36 -23.15
CA TYR A 175 -3.41 5.04 -24.53
C TYR A 175 -2.36 3.91 -24.58
#